data_AF-A0A7H9BI47-F1
#
_entry.id   AF-A0A7H9BI47-F1
#
_cell.length_a   1.000
_cell.length_b   1.000
_cell.length_c   1.000
_cell.angle_alpha   90.00
_cell.angle_beta   90.00
_cell.angle_gamma   90.00
#
_symmetry.space_group_name_H-M   'P 1'
#
loop_
_entity.id
_entity.type
_entity.pdbx_description
1 polymer ?
#
loop_
_entity_poly.entity_id
_entity_poly.type
_entity_poly.pdbx_seq_one_letter_code
_entity_poly.pdbx_strand_id
1 'polypeptide(L)'
;MILKIKPWLRFVLIQSLGTLFFFGWLVHAVTIPAGLLSVSILSAIFAKFLHDEPWWVFIHGLFLPIVIVALSLELPSYVYLIAFVITWLLFGQVASSRVPLFLSESQALAALNELIPENARFLDVGAGTGRVLANLCLKRKDLKLFGVENAFLPWLIGKFSLPVGVHWSLKSYQAIDFSDFDCIYAYLSPAAMPELWRKAQQEMKPGALLISNSFEIQNHLPVQTVELDDWKNGKLLIWQM
;
A
#
# COMPACT_ATOMS: atom_id res chain seq x y z
N MET A 1 22.73 11.91 16.21
CA MET A 1 22.40 12.50 14.89
C MET A 1 22.73 11.46 13.82
N ILE A 2 21.92 10.41 13.70
CA ILE A 2 22.09 9.41 12.64
C ILE A 2 21.83 10.13 11.32
N LEU A 3 22.78 10.06 10.39
CA LEU A 3 22.70 10.75 9.11
C LEU A 3 21.32 10.55 8.45
N LYS A 4 20.77 11.60 7.82
CA LYS A 4 19.57 11.54 6.95
C LYS A 4 19.85 10.73 5.66
N ILE A 5 20.51 9.59 5.78
CA ILE A 5 20.75 8.63 4.71
C ILE A 5 19.43 7.89 4.45
N LYS A 6 19.06 7.82 3.17
CA LYS A 6 17.85 7.10 2.74
C LYS A 6 17.95 5.62 3.16
N PRO A 7 16.84 4.96 3.54
CA PRO A 7 16.89 3.58 4.05
C PRO A 7 17.59 2.59 3.11
N TRP A 8 17.41 2.70 1.79
CA TRP A 8 18.09 1.81 0.83
C TRP A 8 19.61 1.99 0.79
N LEU A 9 20.13 3.20 1.06
CA LEU A 9 21.57 3.44 1.15
C LEU A 9 22.14 2.81 2.42
N ARG A 10 21.40 2.91 3.55
CA ARG A 10 21.77 2.22 4.79
C ARG A 10 21.83 0.70 4.55
N PHE A 11 20.86 0.16 3.82
CA PHE A 11 20.86 -1.25 3.44
C PHE A 11 22.14 -1.65 2.68
N VAL A 12 22.50 -0.91 1.62
CA VAL A 12 23.72 -1.21 0.83
C VAL A 12 24.97 -1.12 1.68
N LEU A 13 25.10 -0.10 2.53
CA LEU A 13 26.26 0.08 3.41
C LEU A 13 26.39 -1.06 4.42
N ILE A 14 25.30 -1.43 5.09
CA ILE A 14 25.28 -2.51 6.08
C ILE A 14 25.64 -3.84 5.43
N GLN A 15 25.05 -4.17 4.28
CA GLN A 15 25.38 -5.41 3.56
C GLN A 15 26.83 -5.43 3.07
N SER A 16 27.34 -4.29 2.60
CA SER A 16 28.74 -4.18 2.17
C SER A 16 29.70 -4.39 3.36
N LEU A 17 29.41 -3.79 4.51
CA LEU A 17 30.20 -3.97 5.74
C LEU A 17 30.19 -5.41 6.24
N GLY A 18 29.02 -6.05 6.30
CA GLY A 18 28.91 -7.47 6.66
C GLY A 18 29.73 -8.36 5.71
N THR A 19 29.64 -8.09 4.41
CA THR A 19 30.36 -8.86 3.38
C THR A 19 31.88 -8.65 3.44
N LEU A 20 32.35 -7.41 3.65
CA LEU A 20 33.78 -7.10 3.84
C LEU A 20 34.35 -7.81 5.07
N PHE A 21 33.57 -7.88 6.15
CA PHE A 21 33.96 -8.62 7.35
C PHE A 21 34.16 -10.12 7.06
N PHE A 22 33.28 -10.72 6.24
CA PHE A 22 33.44 -12.10 5.78
C PHE A 22 34.69 -12.31 4.92
N PHE A 23 35.00 -11.42 3.98
CA PHE A 23 36.23 -11.53 3.19
C PHE A 23 37.51 -11.50 4.05
N GLY A 24 37.51 -10.73 5.16
CA GLY A 24 38.60 -10.78 6.14
C GLY A 24 38.71 -12.11 6.90
N TRP A 25 37.57 -12.78 7.15
CA TRP A 25 37.50 -14.09 7.80
C TRP A 25 37.81 -15.26 6.86
N LEU A 26 37.57 -15.12 5.55
CA LEU A 26 37.94 -16.10 4.52
C LEU A 26 39.44 -16.41 4.51
N VAL A 27 40.26 -15.42 4.89
CA VAL A 27 41.72 -15.55 5.07
C VAL A 27 42.08 -16.54 6.20
N HIS A 28 41.15 -16.79 7.13
CA HIS A 28 41.34 -17.62 8.33
C HIS A 28 40.69 -19.01 8.23
N ALA A 29 40.50 -19.54 7.01
CA ALA A 29 40.01 -20.91 6.72
C ALA A 29 38.59 -21.23 7.24
N VAL A 30 37.69 -20.25 7.26
CA VAL A 30 36.27 -20.45 7.59
C VAL A 30 35.54 -21.08 6.39
N THR A 31 34.65 -22.04 6.64
CA THR A 31 33.84 -22.64 5.58
C THR A 31 32.87 -21.62 4.99
N ILE A 32 32.60 -21.71 3.68
CA ILE A 32 31.70 -20.78 2.97
C ILE A 32 30.33 -20.66 3.66
N PRO A 33 29.66 -21.76 4.09
CA PRO A 33 28.37 -21.65 4.77
C PRO A 33 28.44 -20.89 6.11
N ALA A 34 29.48 -21.15 6.92
CA ALA A 34 29.65 -20.48 8.21
C ALA A 34 29.89 -18.98 8.05
N GLY A 35 30.61 -18.59 6.99
CA GLY A 35 30.83 -17.19 6.68
C GLY A 35 29.60 -16.47 6.13
N LEU A 36 28.78 -17.12 5.30
CA LEU A 36 27.53 -16.52 4.82
C LEU A 36 26.53 -16.30 5.97
N LEU A 37 26.49 -17.23 6.93
CA LEU A 37 25.73 -17.05 8.17
C LEU A 37 26.25 -15.88 9.01
N SER A 38 27.57 -15.72 9.12
CA SER A 38 28.14 -14.61 9.89
C SER A 38 27.83 -13.24 9.25
N VAL A 39 27.87 -13.12 7.91
CA VAL A 39 27.41 -11.90 7.20
C VAL A 39 25.95 -11.60 7.56
N SER A 40 25.08 -12.61 7.46
CA SER A 40 23.65 -12.47 7.69
C SER A 40 23.34 -12.00 9.11
N ILE A 41 24.01 -12.60 10.10
CA ILE A 41 23.86 -12.26 11.52
C ILE A 41 24.39 -10.85 11.79
N LEU A 42 25.60 -10.52 11.33
CA LEU A 42 26.22 -9.22 11.56
C LEU A 42 25.42 -8.09 10.92
N SER A 43 24.96 -8.29 9.70
CA SER A 43 24.10 -7.34 9.01
C SER A 43 22.77 -7.12 9.73
N ALA A 44 22.16 -8.19 10.26
CA ALA A 44 20.94 -8.07 11.06
C ALA A 44 21.18 -7.30 12.38
N ILE A 45 22.32 -7.54 13.04
CA ILE A 45 22.73 -6.80 14.23
C ILE A 45 22.91 -5.31 13.89
N PHE A 46 23.65 -4.98 12.83
CA PHE A 46 23.83 -3.59 12.40
C PHE A 46 22.51 -2.92 12.01
N ALA A 47 21.60 -3.64 11.36
CA ALA A 47 20.28 -3.14 11.00
C ALA A 47 19.49 -2.68 12.23
N LYS A 48 19.58 -3.40 13.35
CA LYS A 48 18.92 -3.04 14.62
C LYS A 48 19.31 -1.64 15.13
N PHE A 49 20.53 -1.20 14.84
CA PHE A 49 21.06 0.09 15.32
C PHE A 49 21.00 1.21 14.27
N LEU A 50 20.91 0.86 12.99
CA LEU A 50 21.02 1.81 11.89
C LEU A 50 19.69 2.05 11.15
N HIS A 51 18.68 1.21 11.40
CA HIS A 51 17.31 1.44 10.93
C HIS A 51 16.39 1.77 12.09
N ASP A 52 15.38 2.58 11.81
CA ASP A 52 14.43 3.04 12.81
C ASP A 52 13.36 1.95 13.07
N GLU A 53 13.15 1.05 12.10
CA GLU A 53 12.06 0.08 12.11
C GLU A 53 12.53 -1.38 12.13
N PRO A 54 11.88 -2.24 12.93
CA PRO A 54 12.39 -3.57 13.25
C PRO A 54 12.41 -4.54 12.06
N TRP A 55 11.60 -4.32 11.03
CA TRP A 55 11.55 -5.21 9.88
C TRP A 55 12.84 -5.24 9.07
N TRP A 56 13.65 -4.18 9.14
CA TRP A 56 14.95 -4.13 8.49
C TRP A 56 15.91 -5.22 8.98
N VAL A 57 15.79 -5.64 10.25
CA VAL A 57 16.58 -6.76 10.79
C VAL A 57 16.30 -8.05 10.02
N PHE A 58 15.02 -8.34 9.74
CA PHE A 58 14.64 -9.52 8.95
C PHE A 58 15.10 -9.40 7.50
N ILE A 59 14.95 -8.22 6.89
CA ILE A 59 15.41 -7.98 5.51
C ILE A 59 16.93 -8.25 5.40
N HIS A 60 17.72 -7.70 6.31
CA HIS A 60 19.18 -7.90 6.32
C HIS A 60 19.58 -9.35 6.59
N GLY A 61 18.95 -9.99 7.58
CA GLY A 61 19.26 -11.37 7.97
C GLY A 61 18.86 -12.40 6.91
N LEU A 62 17.77 -12.16 6.18
CA LEU A 62 17.27 -13.10 5.16
C LEU A 62 17.82 -12.83 3.76
N PHE A 63 18.35 -11.64 3.47
CA PHE A 63 18.79 -11.27 2.12
C PHE A 63 19.78 -12.27 1.52
N LEU A 64 20.89 -12.56 2.21
CA LEU A 64 21.94 -13.43 1.68
C LEU A 64 21.49 -14.90 1.58
N PRO A 65 20.80 -15.48 2.58
CA PRO A 65 20.18 -16.81 2.44
C PRO A 65 19.24 -16.90 1.23
N ILE A 66 18.38 -15.90 1.02
CA ILE A 66 17.47 -15.88 -0.12
C ILE A 66 18.22 -15.80 -1.45
N VAL A 67 19.29 -14.99 -1.53
CA VAL A 67 20.13 -14.92 -2.75
C VAL A 67 20.79 -16.26 -3.05
N ILE A 68 21.32 -16.96 -2.03
CA ILE A 68 21.94 -18.28 -2.22
C ILE A 68 20.91 -19.30 -2.70
N VAL A 69 19.74 -19.36 -2.07
CA VAL A 69 18.65 -20.24 -2.49
C VAL A 69 18.25 -19.91 -3.93
N ALA A 70 18.06 -18.63 -4.26
CA ALA A 70 17.70 -18.20 -5.60
C ALA A 70 18.74 -18.62 -6.65
N LEU A 71 20.04 -18.50 -6.36
CA LEU A 71 21.11 -18.95 -7.25
C LEU A 71 21.15 -20.48 -7.39
N SER A 72 20.90 -21.21 -6.30
CA SER A 72 20.89 -22.69 -6.30
C SER A 72 19.73 -23.31 -7.06
N LEU A 73 18.64 -22.55 -7.26
CA LEU A 73 17.48 -23.00 -8.03
C LEU A 73 17.72 -22.91 -9.55
N GLU A 74 18.84 -22.31 -10.00
CA GLU A 74 19.22 -22.16 -11.41
C GLU A 74 18.07 -21.64 -12.29
N LEU A 75 17.25 -20.73 -11.74
CA LEU A 75 16.06 -20.25 -12.44
C LEU A 75 16.46 -19.42 -13.67
N PRO A 76 15.74 -19.56 -14.78
CA PRO A 76 15.96 -18.70 -15.93
C PRO A 76 15.82 -17.22 -15.59
N SER A 77 16.64 -16.37 -16.21
CA SER A 77 16.70 -14.93 -15.93
C SER A 77 15.35 -14.21 -16.09
N TYR A 78 14.50 -14.68 -17.01
CA TYR A 78 13.17 -14.12 -17.23
C TYR A 78 12.25 -14.27 -16.01
N VAL A 79 12.47 -15.25 -15.11
CA VAL A 79 11.66 -15.42 -13.90
C VAL A 79 11.85 -14.24 -12.95
N TYR A 80 13.10 -13.82 -12.75
CA TYR A 80 13.40 -12.63 -11.95
C TYR A 80 12.87 -11.36 -12.59
N LEU A 81 12.94 -11.26 -13.93
CA LEU A 81 12.36 -10.14 -14.66
C LEU A 81 10.84 -10.08 -14.48
N ILE A 82 10.14 -11.21 -14.61
CA ILE A 82 8.68 -11.30 -14.38
C ILE A 82 8.34 -10.91 -12.95
N ALA A 83 9.06 -11.46 -11.95
CA ALA A 83 8.86 -11.11 -10.55
C ALA A 83 9.04 -9.59 -10.33
N PHE A 84 10.11 -9.00 -10.86
CA PHE A 84 10.35 -7.57 -10.81
C PHE A 84 9.22 -6.76 -11.46
N VAL A 85 8.79 -7.15 -12.66
CA VAL A 85 7.69 -6.47 -13.38
C VAL A 85 6.40 -6.55 -12.57
N ILE A 86 6.05 -7.71 -12.02
CA ILE A 86 4.86 -7.87 -11.17
C ILE A 86 4.95 -6.97 -9.93
N THR A 87 6.08 -6.97 -9.22
CA THR A 87 6.30 -6.11 -8.06
C THR A 87 6.20 -4.63 -8.44
N TRP A 88 6.79 -4.23 -9.57
CA TRP A 88 6.72 -2.86 -10.08
C TRP A 88 5.30 -2.45 -10.47
N LEU A 89 4.52 -3.33 -11.11
CA LEU A 89 3.14 -3.02 -11.49
C LEU A 89 2.18 -2.94 -10.28
N LEU A 90 2.53 -3.60 -9.16
CA LEU A 90 1.78 -3.51 -7.90
C LEU A 90 2.19 -2.30 -7.05
N PHE A 91 3.49 -2.07 -6.89
CA PHE A 91 4.03 -1.17 -5.88
C PHE A 91 4.87 -0.03 -6.45
N GLY A 92 5.14 0.00 -7.76
CA GLY A 92 5.94 1.04 -8.40
C GLY A 92 5.34 2.44 -8.19
N GLN A 93 4.01 2.54 -8.14
CA GLN A 93 3.34 3.80 -7.85
C GLN A 93 3.59 4.31 -6.44
N VAL A 94 3.87 3.44 -5.45
CA VAL A 94 4.18 3.83 -4.07
C VAL A 94 5.37 4.78 -4.01
N ALA A 95 6.33 4.63 -4.92
CA ALA A 95 7.51 5.51 -4.99
C ALA A 95 7.13 6.99 -5.25
N SER A 96 6.02 7.23 -5.96
CA SER A 96 5.51 8.57 -6.27
C SER A 96 4.35 8.98 -5.37
N SER A 97 3.33 8.13 -5.24
CA SER A 97 2.08 8.44 -4.52
C SER A 97 2.20 8.27 -3.00
N ARG A 98 3.15 7.45 -2.53
CA ARG A 98 3.24 7.01 -1.12
C ARG A 98 1.96 6.33 -0.61
N VAL A 99 1.17 5.75 -1.52
CA VAL A 99 -0.05 5.00 -1.21
C VAL A 99 0.20 3.54 -1.59
N PRO A 100 0.49 2.65 -0.62
CA PRO A 100 0.55 1.22 -0.89
C PRO A 100 -0.85 0.64 -1.14
N LEU A 101 -0.89 -0.56 -1.71
CA LEU A 101 -2.16 -1.25 -1.96
C LEU A 101 -2.79 -1.67 -0.63
N PHE A 102 -3.81 -0.94 -0.21
CA PHE A 102 -4.68 -1.33 0.90
C PHE A 102 -5.97 -1.94 0.37
N LEU A 103 -6.40 -3.04 0.97
CA LEU A 103 -7.63 -3.73 0.61
C LEU A 103 -8.61 -3.67 1.78
N SER A 104 -9.83 -3.25 1.51
CA SER A 104 -10.89 -3.13 2.52
C SER A 104 -11.41 -4.51 2.94
N GLU A 105 -11.44 -4.73 4.25
CA GLU A 105 -11.91 -5.97 4.86
C GLU A 105 -13.45 -6.10 4.78
N SER A 106 -13.98 -7.29 5.05
CA SER A 106 -15.43 -7.56 5.02
C SER A 106 -16.26 -6.64 5.92
N GLN A 107 -15.69 -6.18 7.04
CA GLN A 107 -16.32 -5.29 7.99
C GLN A 107 -16.52 -3.90 7.36
N ALA A 108 -15.48 -3.35 6.72
CA ALA A 108 -15.58 -2.10 5.98
C ALA A 108 -16.62 -2.20 4.86
N LEU A 109 -16.61 -3.32 4.14
CA LEU A 109 -17.58 -3.62 3.09
C LEU A 109 -19.02 -3.66 3.62
N ALA A 110 -19.27 -4.23 4.79
CA ALA A 110 -20.59 -4.27 5.40
C ALA A 110 -21.03 -2.86 5.82
N ALA A 111 -20.19 -2.13 6.56
CA ALA A 111 -20.49 -0.77 7.02
C ALA A 111 -20.77 0.19 5.86
N LEU A 112 -20.03 0.10 4.75
CA LEU A 112 -20.28 0.93 3.56
C LEU A 112 -21.66 0.68 2.94
N ASN A 113 -22.20 -0.55 3.00
CA ASN A 113 -23.55 -0.80 2.47
C ASN A 113 -24.63 -0.04 3.24
N GLU A 114 -24.38 0.27 4.51
CA GLU A 114 -25.31 0.97 5.40
C GLU A 114 -25.08 2.49 5.38
N LEU A 115 -23.82 2.93 5.30
CA LEU A 115 -23.46 4.35 5.40
C LEU A 115 -23.73 5.16 4.12
N ILE A 116 -23.67 4.54 2.95
CA ILE A 116 -23.78 5.29 1.69
C ILE A 116 -25.25 5.70 1.45
N PRO A 117 -25.53 7.00 1.21
CA PRO A 117 -26.89 7.47 0.95
C PRO A 117 -27.56 6.76 -0.23
N GLU A 118 -28.88 6.71 -0.24
CA GLU A 118 -29.65 6.13 -1.34
C GLU A 118 -29.42 6.92 -2.65
N ASN A 119 -29.35 6.19 -3.78
CA ASN A 119 -29.18 6.77 -5.12
C ASN A 119 -27.90 7.61 -5.33
N ALA A 120 -26.93 7.50 -4.41
CA ALA A 120 -25.71 8.29 -4.46
C ALA A 120 -24.82 7.94 -5.67
N ARG A 121 -24.15 8.95 -6.20
CA ARG A 121 -22.98 8.81 -7.05
C ARG A 121 -21.76 8.60 -6.15
N PHE A 122 -21.31 7.34 -6.10
CA PHE A 122 -20.23 6.90 -5.23
C PHE A 122 -18.92 6.79 -6.00
N LEU A 123 -17.85 7.37 -5.46
CA LEU A 123 -16.49 7.26 -5.98
C LEU A 123 -15.57 6.56 -4.98
N ASP A 124 -14.88 5.51 -5.43
CA ASP A 124 -13.75 4.90 -4.71
C ASP A 124 -12.43 5.44 -5.27
N VAL A 125 -11.68 6.19 -4.45
CA VAL A 125 -10.38 6.77 -4.82
C VAL A 125 -9.23 5.87 -4.36
N GLY A 126 -8.45 5.36 -5.32
CA GLY A 126 -7.45 4.33 -5.04
C GLY A 126 -8.11 2.98 -4.78
N ALA A 127 -9.04 2.61 -5.66
CA ALA A 127 -9.94 1.48 -5.49
C ALA A 127 -9.27 0.09 -5.51
N GLY A 128 -7.95 0.03 -5.75
CA GLY A 128 -7.16 -1.18 -5.77
C GLY A 128 -7.69 -2.17 -6.79
N THR A 129 -8.13 -3.34 -6.32
CA THR A 129 -8.69 -4.40 -7.16
C THR A 129 -10.19 -4.22 -7.45
N GLY A 130 -10.81 -3.12 -6.99
CA GLY A 130 -12.24 -2.85 -7.15
C GLY A 130 -13.14 -3.63 -6.18
N ARG A 131 -12.58 -4.20 -5.11
CA ARG A 131 -13.31 -5.05 -4.14
C ARG A 131 -14.53 -4.34 -3.52
N VAL A 132 -14.41 -3.05 -3.19
CA VAL A 132 -15.52 -2.24 -2.64
C VAL A 132 -16.63 -2.10 -3.67
N LEU A 133 -16.28 -1.70 -4.89
CA LEU A 133 -17.23 -1.50 -5.99
C LEU A 133 -17.92 -2.80 -6.40
N ALA A 134 -17.22 -3.92 -6.41
CA ALA A 134 -17.82 -5.23 -6.69
C ALA A 134 -18.89 -5.59 -5.65
N ASN A 135 -18.61 -5.39 -4.35
CA ASN A 135 -19.56 -5.63 -3.27
C ASN A 135 -20.78 -4.68 -3.36
N LEU A 136 -20.55 -3.38 -3.53
CA LEU A 136 -21.62 -2.40 -3.65
C LEU A 136 -22.49 -2.66 -4.88
N CYS A 137 -21.88 -3.03 -6.02
CA CYS A 137 -22.63 -3.34 -7.23
C CYS A 137 -23.60 -4.51 -7.02
N LEU A 138 -23.26 -5.48 -6.17
CA LEU A 138 -24.14 -6.61 -5.85
C LEU A 138 -25.30 -6.21 -4.92
N LYS A 139 -25.00 -5.43 -3.86
CA LYS A 139 -25.95 -5.16 -2.77
C LYS A 139 -26.75 -3.86 -2.91
N ARG A 140 -26.21 -2.88 -3.64
CA ARG A 140 -26.71 -1.50 -3.71
C ARG A 140 -26.92 -1.10 -5.17
N LYS A 141 -28.00 -1.64 -5.76
CA LYS A 141 -28.40 -1.41 -7.16
C LYS A 141 -28.88 0.02 -7.42
N ASP A 142 -29.19 0.77 -6.37
CA ASP A 142 -29.54 2.17 -6.41
C ASP A 142 -28.34 3.08 -6.72
N LEU A 143 -27.12 2.63 -6.44
CA LEU A 143 -25.92 3.46 -6.57
C LEU A 143 -25.38 3.55 -7.99
N LYS A 144 -24.82 4.71 -8.32
CA LYS A 144 -23.96 4.87 -9.50
C LYS A 144 -22.51 4.81 -9.04
N LEU A 145 -21.80 3.76 -9.47
CA LEU A 145 -20.49 3.39 -8.93
C LEU A 145 -19.36 3.82 -9.86
N PHE A 146 -18.37 4.50 -9.29
CA PHE A 146 -17.18 4.99 -9.98
C PHE A 146 -15.94 4.58 -9.20
N GLY A 147 -14.89 4.20 -9.92
CA GLY A 147 -13.62 3.79 -9.34
C GLY A 147 -12.45 4.26 -10.15
N VAL A 148 -11.43 4.75 -9.44
CA VAL A 148 -10.16 5.13 -10.03
C VAL A 148 -9.00 4.44 -9.32
N GLU A 149 -8.08 3.93 -10.12
CA GLU A 149 -6.85 3.29 -9.64
C GLU A 149 -5.68 3.74 -10.52
N ASN A 150 -4.52 3.99 -9.92
CA ASN A 150 -3.31 4.45 -10.60
C ASN A 150 -2.33 3.31 -10.91
N ALA A 151 -2.38 2.23 -10.13
CA ALA A 151 -1.55 1.06 -10.29
C ALA A 151 -2.14 0.13 -11.36
N PHE A 152 -1.34 -0.18 -12.38
CA PHE A 152 -1.80 -0.93 -13.55
C PHE A 152 -2.31 -2.33 -13.21
N LEU A 153 -1.60 -3.09 -12.34
CA LEU A 153 -2.02 -4.46 -12.05
C LEU A 153 -3.30 -4.52 -11.19
N PRO A 154 -3.44 -3.77 -10.08
CA PRO A 154 -4.72 -3.66 -9.37
C PRO A 154 -5.86 -3.20 -10.27
N TRP A 155 -5.62 -2.19 -11.11
CA TRP A 155 -6.59 -1.74 -12.11
C TRP A 155 -7.01 -2.85 -13.07
N LEU A 156 -6.05 -3.62 -13.58
CA LEU A 156 -6.30 -4.70 -14.52
C LEU A 156 -7.11 -5.83 -13.86
N ILE A 157 -6.82 -6.16 -12.60
CA ILE A 157 -7.62 -7.12 -11.82
C ILE A 157 -9.07 -6.62 -11.71
N GLY A 158 -9.27 -5.34 -11.35
CA GLY A 158 -10.59 -4.73 -11.30
C GLY A 158 -11.31 -4.77 -12.65
N LYS A 159 -10.59 -4.54 -13.76
CA LYS A 159 -11.16 -4.57 -15.12
C LYS A 159 -11.80 -5.92 -15.47
N PHE A 160 -11.26 -7.02 -14.96
CA PHE A 160 -11.82 -8.36 -15.19
C PHE A 160 -12.77 -8.83 -14.09
N SER A 161 -12.74 -8.21 -12.91
CA SER A 161 -13.51 -8.65 -11.74
C SER A 161 -14.78 -7.82 -11.51
N LEU A 162 -14.82 -6.59 -12.02
CA LEU A 162 -15.94 -5.68 -11.81
C LEU A 162 -17.14 -6.02 -12.70
N PRO A 163 -18.37 -6.01 -12.17
CA PRO A 163 -19.58 -6.18 -12.98
C PRO A 163 -19.79 -5.05 -13.99
N VAL A 164 -20.59 -5.35 -15.02
CA VAL A 164 -21.06 -4.35 -15.99
C VAL A 164 -21.84 -3.25 -15.25
N GLY A 165 -21.54 -1.98 -15.57
CA GLY A 165 -22.20 -0.81 -14.98
C GLY A 165 -21.36 -0.03 -13.97
N VAL A 166 -20.21 -0.57 -13.54
CA VAL A 166 -19.22 0.19 -12.77
C VAL A 166 -18.36 1.02 -13.72
N HIS A 167 -18.26 2.32 -13.47
CA HIS A 167 -17.35 3.20 -14.19
C HIS A 167 -15.92 3.03 -13.67
N TRP A 168 -15.06 2.39 -14.45
CA TRP A 168 -13.71 1.98 -14.02
C TRP A 168 -12.61 2.64 -14.86
N SER A 169 -11.66 3.33 -14.23
CA SER A 169 -10.59 4.03 -14.96
C SER A 169 -9.21 3.92 -14.32
N LEU A 170 -8.19 3.80 -15.19
CA LEU A 170 -6.77 3.85 -14.81
C LEU A 170 -6.34 5.30 -14.73
N LYS A 171 -6.57 5.95 -13.58
CA LYS A 171 -6.34 7.38 -13.38
C LYS A 171 -6.02 7.70 -11.92
N SER A 172 -5.33 8.82 -11.74
CA SER A 172 -5.13 9.46 -10.46
C SER A 172 -6.41 10.14 -10.00
N TYR A 173 -6.80 9.99 -8.73
CA TYR A 173 -7.98 10.68 -8.21
C TYR A 173 -7.86 12.21 -8.27
N GLN A 174 -6.63 12.74 -8.25
CA GLN A 174 -6.39 14.18 -8.40
C GLN A 174 -6.94 14.75 -9.70
N ALA A 175 -7.04 13.92 -10.76
CA ALA A 175 -7.57 14.30 -12.06
C ALA A 175 -9.10 14.13 -12.19
N ILE A 176 -9.78 13.71 -11.13
CA ILE A 176 -11.22 13.52 -11.08
C ILE A 176 -11.86 14.75 -10.46
N ASP A 177 -12.93 15.26 -11.07
CA ASP A 177 -13.75 16.32 -10.50
C ASP A 177 -14.63 15.74 -9.39
N PHE A 178 -14.44 16.18 -8.15
CA PHE A 178 -15.20 15.66 -7.02
C PHE A 178 -16.62 16.25 -6.92
N SER A 179 -16.94 17.31 -7.66
CA SER A 179 -18.26 17.95 -7.63
C SER A 179 -19.38 17.06 -8.16
N ASP A 180 -19.05 16.05 -8.95
CA ASP A 180 -20.00 15.10 -9.50
C ASP A 180 -20.48 14.05 -8.49
N PHE A 181 -19.87 13.94 -7.31
CA PHE A 181 -20.09 12.82 -6.40
C PHE A 181 -20.77 13.23 -5.10
N ASP A 182 -21.64 12.34 -4.61
CA ASP A 182 -22.38 12.54 -3.35
C ASP A 182 -21.67 11.82 -2.19
N CYS A 183 -20.88 10.79 -2.51
CA CYS A 183 -20.09 10.05 -1.55
C CYS A 183 -18.74 9.65 -2.16
N ILE A 184 -17.64 9.96 -1.47
CA ILE A 184 -16.28 9.59 -1.86
C ILE A 184 -15.68 8.73 -0.75
N TYR A 185 -15.17 7.56 -1.12
CA TYR A 185 -14.48 6.64 -0.23
C TYR A 185 -12.99 6.60 -0.54
N ALA A 186 -12.16 6.59 0.50
CA ALA A 186 -10.71 6.54 0.40
C ALA A 186 -10.10 5.53 1.38
N TYR A 187 -9.24 4.64 0.88
CA TYR A 187 -8.33 3.86 1.71
C TYR A 187 -6.88 4.03 1.21
N LEU A 188 -6.37 5.26 1.38
CA LEU A 188 -5.11 5.70 0.78
C LEU A 188 -3.92 5.54 1.73
N SER A 189 -3.34 6.63 2.24
CA SER A 189 -2.29 6.59 3.26
C SER A 189 -2.26 7.92 4.01
N PRO A 190 -1.63 8.00 5.20
CA PRO A 190 -1.53 9.25 5.94
C PRO A 190 -0.88 10.39 5.14
N ALA A 191 0.01 10.06 4.19
CA ALA A 191 0.68 11.03 3.35
C ALA A 191 -0.24 11.66 2.29
N ALA A 192 -1.29 10.96 1.86
CA ALA A 192 -2.25 11.45 0.86
C ALA A 192 -3.38 12.26 1.48
N MET A 193 -3.71 12.03 2.76
CA MET A 193 -4.88 12.64 3.42
C MET A 193 -4.92 14.18 3.38
N PRO A 194 -3.81 14.93 3.58
CA PRO A 194 -3.87 16.40 3.53
C PRO A 194 -4.27 16.94 2.15
N GLU A 195 -3.80 16.30 1.08
CA GLU A 195 -4.13 16.71 -0.28
C GLU A 195 -5.56 16.32 -0.66
N LEU A 196 -5.96 15.09 -0.32
CA LEU A 196 -7.34 14.62 -0.48
C LEU A 196 -8.33 15.56 0.21
N TRP A 197 -8.04 15.95 1.46
CA TRP A 197 -8.90 16.85 2.23
C TRP A 197 -9.03 18.24 1.60
N ARG A 198 -7.91 18.82 1.15
CA ARG A 198 -7.92 20.11 0.45
C ARG A 198 -8.80 20.04 -0.81
N LYS A 199 -8.68 18.96 -1.59
CA LYS A 199 -9.49 18.75 -2.80
C LYS A 199 -10.97 18.55 -2.47
N ALA A 200 -11.27 17.73 -1.46
CA ALA A 200 -12.64 17.50 -1.00
C ALA A 200 -13.35 18.81 -0.61
N GLN A 201 -12.73 19.64 0.23
CA GLN A 201 -13.29 20.95 0.62
C GLN A 201 -13.49 21.92 -0.55
N GLN A 202 -12.68 21.81 -1.61
CA GLN A 202 -12.77 22.72 -2.76
C GLN A 202 -13.83 22.32 -3.76
N GLU A 203 -14.08 21.02 -3.92
CA GLU A 203 -14.82 20.50 -5.07
C GLU A 203 -16.09 19.74 -4.68
N MET A 204 -16.15 19.11 -3.51
CA MET A 204 -17.34 18.35 -3.12
C MET A 204 -18.51 19.27 -2.82
N LYS A 205 -19.72 18.79 -3.13
CA LYS A 205 -20.95 19.53 -2.86
C LYS A 205 -21.22 19.61 -1.35
N PRO A 206 -21.86 20.70 -0.87
CA PRO A 206 -22.37 20.76 0.49
C PRO A 206 -23.28 19.56 0.79
N GLY A 207 -23.05 18.92 1.93
CA GLY A 207 -23.78 17.73 2.36
C GLY A 207 -23.23 16.40 1.81
N ALA A 208 -22.28 16.42 0.87
CA ALA A 208 -21.64 15.20 0.36
C ALA A 208 -20.74 14.56 1.44
N LEU A 209 -20.58 13.24 1.36
CA LEU A 209 -19.83 12.47 2.35
C LEU A 209 -18.42 12.12 1.86
N LEU A 210 -17.41 12.44 2.66
CA LEU A 210 -16.07 11.87 2.53
C LEU A 210 -15.89 10.80 3.59
N ILE A 211 -15.65 9.56 3.16
CA ILE A 211 -15.43 8.40 4.04
C ILE A 211 -13.98 7.94 3.88
N SER A 212 -13.19 8.03 4.95
CA SER A 212 -11.83 7.47 4.99
C SER A 212 -11.82 6.17 5.79
N ASN A 213 -11.13 5.16 5.28
CA ASN A 213 -10.83 3.96 6.03
C ASN A 213 -9.51 4.12 6.80
N SER A 214 -9.62 4.14 8.12
CA SER A 214 -8.57 4.12 9.13
C SER A 214 -7.62 5.33 9.15
N PHE A 215 -7.57 6.13 8.09
CA PHE A 215 -6.68 7.29 8.00
C PHE A 215 -7.40 8.59 8.34
N GLU A 216 -6.97 9.23 9.42
CA GLU A 216 -7.50 10.51 9.88
C GLU A 216 -6.98 11.69 9.06
N ILE A 217 -7.76 12.77 9.07
CA ILE A 217 -7.34 14.07 8.60
C ILE A 217 -6.94 14.89 9.82
N GLN A 218 -5.66 15.27 9.89
CA GLN A 218 -5.11 15.96 11.06
C GLN A 218 -5.88 17.25 11.35
N ASN A 219 -6.24 17.44 12.63
CA ASN A 219 -7.00 18.60 13.13
C ASN A 219 -8.44 18.73 12.60
N HIS A 220 -8.98 17.69 11.96
CA HIS A 220 -10.35 17.69 11.45
C HIS A 220 -11.11 16.46 11.97
N LEU A 221 -11.94 16.67 12.99
CA LEU A 221 -12.73 15.60 13.59
C LEU A 221 -13.85 15.13 12.63
N PRO A 222 -14.05 13.81 12.47
CA PRO A 222 -15.17 13.29 11.69
C PRO A 222 -16.50 13.54 12.41
N VAL A 223 -17.58 13.70 11.66
CA VAL A 223 -18.94 13.81 12.20
C VAL A 223 -19.45 12.47 12.73
N GLN A 224 -18.92 11.37 12.19
CA GLN A 224 -19.24 10.01 12.60
C GLN A 224 -18.01 9.13 12.47
N THR A 225 -17.81 8.22 13.43
CA THR A 225 -16.82 7.16 13.35
C THR A 225 -17.53 5.82 13.52
N VAL A 226 -17.21 4.85 12.66
CA VAL A 226 -17.71 3.47 12.76
C VAL A 226 -16.51 2.57 12.96
N GLU A 227 -16.41 1.96 14.14
CA GLU A 227 -15.38 0.97 14.41
C GLU A 227 -15.62 -0.27 13.54
N LEU A 228 -14.56 -0.74 12.91
CA LEU A 228 -14.54 -1.99 12.17
C LEU A 228 -13.87 -2.98 13.11
N ASP A 229 -14.65 -3.88 13.72
CA ASP A 229 -14.17 -4.97 14.58
C ASP A 229 -13.38 -6.01 13.75
N ASP A 230 -12.33 -5.55 13.07
CA ASP A 230 -11.38 -6.31 12.30
C ASP A 230 -10.08 -6.47 13.09
N TRP A 231 -9.17 -7.31 12.57
CA TRP A 231 -7.92 -7.61 13.26
C TRP A 231 -6.96 -6.41 13.35
N LYS A 232 -7.20 -5.34 12.57
CA LYS A 232 -6.40 -4.10 12.57
C LYS A 232 -7.00 -3.04 13.50
N ASN A 233 -8.16 -3.30 14.10
CA ASN A 233 -9.01 -2.29 14.74
C ASN A 233 -9.21 -1.08 13.81
N GLY A 234 -9.55 -1.38 12.55
CA GLY A 234 -9.85 -0.37 11.55
C GLY A 234 -11.08 0.45 11.94
N LYS A 235 -11.25 1.61 11.31
CA LYS A 235 -12.44 2.45 11.51
C LYS A 235 -12.80 3.18 10.23
N LEU A 236 -14.08 3.42 10.00
CA LEU A 236 -14.53 4.37 8.98
C LEU A 236 -14.73 5.72 9.64
N LEU A 237 -14.09 6.74 9.08
CA LEU A 237 -14.15 8.12 9.51
C LEU A 237 -14.93 8.89 8.47
N ILE A 238 -16.01 9.56 8.88
CA ILE A 238 -16.94 10.21 7.96
C ILE A 238 -16.91 11.71 8.23
N TRP A 239 -16.72 12.49 7.18
CA TRP A 239 -16.90 13.95 7.17
C TRP A 239 -18.03 14.30 6.21
N GLN A 240 -18.84 15.29 6.59
CA GLN A 240 -19.83 15.91 5.72
C GLN A 240 -19.29 17.27 5.27
N MET A 241 -19.32 17.52 3.96
CA MET A 241 -18.77 18.74 3.33
C MET A 241 -19.71 19.93 3.46
#